data_AF-A0A2S4LNY2-F1
#
_entry.id   AF-A0A2S4LNY2-F1
#
_cell.length_a   1.000
_cell.length_b   1.000
_cell.length_c   1.000
_cell.angle_alpha   90.00
_cell.angle_beta   90.00
_cell.angle_gamma   90.00
#
_symmetry.space_group_name_H-M   'P 1'
#
loop_
_entity.id
_entity.type
_entity.pdbx_description
1 polymer ?
#
loop_
_entity_poly.entity_id
_entity_poly.type
_entity_poly.pdbx_seq_one_letter_code
_entity_poly.pdbx_strand_id
1 'polypeptide(L)'
;MSDLYRLVYASKNLLKVPDAEASSAVAQILATSQRNNAEVGVTGALMFNGGAFAQVLEGPRQGVERTFERIQRDQRHGDVTVLECGPTEARGFTNWSMAFAGQAEAGQTLWNDLARESGFDLSRLDGDAVFRMLHGLVIEEEGVPGTASIATMPTVAGTSDADAPAPRSDMAGLDVDRIRAEVADLRPASPSVPATPAMPATASASTGQPAASDHAALSVLREALAQERRRTTALREELDDLRIAQAQDRAAVEAVRQERDLWVERARCLASALCREAEAVRGTPDAPAVGASVRAA
;
A
#
# COMPACT_ATOMS: atom_id res chain seq x y z
N MET A 1 15.53 21.52 -15.06
CA MET A 1 14.48 21.12 -14.10
C MET A 1 14.37 19.62 -14.21
N SER A 2 14.65 18.89 -13.13
CA SER A 2 14.54 17.43 -13.11
C SER A 2 13.09 17.04 -13.39
N ASP A 3 12.84 16.37 -14.51
CA ASP A 3 11.52 15.82 -14.87
C ASP A 3 11.24 14.51 -14.10
N LEU A 4 11.62 14.51 -12.82
CA LEU A 4 11.57 13.35 -11.96
C LEU A 4 10.17 13.26 -11.35
N TYR A 5 9.55 12.11 -11.56
CA TYR A 5 8.16 11.85 -11.27
C TYR A 5 8.04 10.56 -10.49
N ARG A 6 7.14 10.52 -9.51
CA ARG A 6 6.86 9.36 -8.68
C ARG A 6 5.39 8.97 -8.82
N LEU A 7 5.17 7.66 -8.94
CA LEU A 7 3.85 7.06 -8.95
C LEU A 7 3.84 5.90 -7.96
N VAL A 8 2.90 5.97 -7.01
CA VAL A 8 2.65 4.92 -6.02
C VAL A 8 1.27 4.36 -6.33
N TYR A 9 1.18 3.04 -6.51
CA TYR A 9 -0.11 2.39 -6.74
C TYR A 9 -0.22 1.08 -5.97
N ALA A 10 -1.45 0.69 -5.70
CA ALA A 10 -1.81 -0.62 -5.19
C ALA A 10 -2.81 -1.30 -6.13
N SER A 11 -2.82 -2.62 -6.13
CA SER A 11 -3.76 -3.41 -6.95
C SER A 11 -4.03 -4.75 -6.29
N LYS A 12 -5.18 -5.34 -6.60
CA LYS A 12 -5.51 -6.69 -6.15
C LYS A 12 -4.78 -7.71 -6.99
N ASN A 13 -4.27 -8.74 -6.33
CA ASN A 13 -3.72 -9.90 -7.00
C ASN A 13 -4.85 -10.73 -7.63
N LEU A 14 -4.73 -11.06 -8.92
CA LEU A 14 -5.64 -11.96 -9.63
C LEU A 14 -4.98 -13.29 -10.03
N LEU A 15 -3.74 -13.54 -9.60
CA LEU A 15 -3.06 -14.82 -9.76
C LEU A 15 -3.83 -15.91 -9.00
N LYS A 16 -4.63 -16.69 -9.73
CA LYS A 16 -5.35 -17.87 -9.21
C LYS A 16 -4.46 -19.12 -9.17
N VAL A 17 -3.21 -18.97 -8.72
CA VAL A 17 -2.23 -20.07 -8.67
C VAL A 17 -1.82 -20.38 -7.23
N PRO A 18 -1.45 -21.63 -6.91
CA PRO A 18 -0.91 -21.99 -5.60
C PRO A 18 0.33 -21.16 -5.23
N ASP A 19 0.61 -20.98 -3.93
CA ASP A 19 1.69 -20.12 -3.44
C ASP A 19 3.06 -20.38 -4.09
N ALA A 20 3.39 -21.65 -4.36
CA ALA A 20 4.64 -22.02 -5.04
C ALA A 20 4.74 -21.48 -6.48
N GLU A 21 3.61 -21.45 -7.21
CA GLU A 21 3.53 -20.89 -8.56
C GLU A 21 3.39 -19.36 -8.54
N ALA A 22 2.78 -18.80 -7.48
CA ALA A 22 2.70 -17.37 -7.26
C ALA A 22 4.10 -16.73 -7.13
N SER A 23 5.00 -17.35 -6.36
CA SER A 23 6.40 -16.89 -6.24
C SER A 23 7.14 -16.90 -7.58
N SER A 24 6.92 -17.91 -8.41
CA SER A 24 7.49 -17.97 -9.77
C SER A 24 6.92 -16.87 -10.67
N ALA A 25 5.61 -16.62 -10.62
CA ALA A 25 4.97 -15.54 -11.37
C ALA A 25 5.50 -14.16 -10.94
N VAL A 26 5.71 -13.94 -9.65
CA VAL A 26 6.30 -12.70 -9.11
C VAL A 26 7.75 -12.54 -9.56
N ALA A 27 8.55 -13.61 -9.56
CA ALA A 27 9.91 -13.58 -10.10
C ALA A 27 9.95 -13.19 -11.58
N GLN A 28 8.99 -13.67 -12.38
CA GLN A 28 8.84 -13.26 -13.79
C GLN A 28 8.44 -11.80 -13.95
N ILE A 29 7.55 -11.28 -13.08
CA ILE A 29 7.18 -9.86 -13.03
C ILE A 29 8.43 -9.02 -12.75
N LEU A 30 9.23 -9.39 -11.75
CA LEU A 30 10.45 -8.68 -11.36
C LEU A 30 11.48 -8.68 -12.49
N ALA A 31 11.79 -9.84 -13.07
CA ALA A 31 12.75 -9.94 -14.17
C ALA A 31 12.35 -9.10 -15.39
N THR A 32 11.05 -9.07 -15.71
CA THR A 32 10.51 -8.25 -16.79
C THR A 32 10.57 -6.77 -16.45
N SER A 33 10.24 -6.42 -15.21
CA SER A 33 10.26 -5.03 -14.72
C SER A 33 11.68 -4.48 -14.71
N GLN A 34 12.65 -5.20 -14.17
CA GLN A 34 14.05 -4.77 -14.12
C GLN A 34 14.62 -4.47 -15.51
N ARG A 35 14.42 -5.38 -16.48
CA ARG A 35 14.87 -5.19 -17.87
C ARG A 35 14.25 -3.95 -18.50
N ASN A 36 12.92 -3.88 -18.45
CA ASN A 36 12.20 -2.83 -19.15
C ASN A 36 12.37 -1.45 -18.48
N ASN A 37 12.48 -1.42 -17.16
CA ASN A 37 12.62 -0.18 -16.39
C ASN A 37 14.01 0.43 -16.59
N ALA A 38 15.06 -0.41 -16.67
CA ALA A 38 16.41 0.06 -16.98
C ALA A 38 16.48 0.78 -18.33
N GLU A 39 15.76 0.29 -19.36
CA GLU A 39 15.72 0.91 -20.70
C GLU A 39 15.08 2.31 -20.71
N VAL A 40 14.13 2.58 -19.80
CA VAL A 40 13.40 3.86 -19.73
C VAL A 40 13.79 4.73 -18.53
N GLY A 41 14.85 4.35 -17.79
CA GLY A 41 15.34 5.09 -16.63
C GLY A 41 14.37 5.13 -15.45
N VAL A 42 13.55 4.09 -15.30
CA VAL A 42 12.62 3.92 -14.17
C VAL A 42 13.28 3.08 -13.07
N THR A 43 13.08 3.48 -11.82
CA THR A 43 13.48 2.77 -10.60
C THR A 43 12.27 2.55 -9.72
N GLY A 44 12.39 1.70 -8.70
CA GLY A 44 11.27 1.48 -7.79
C GLY A 44 11.36 0.22 -6.95
N ALA A 45 10.25 -0.09 -6.29
CA ALA A 45 10.08 -1.28 -5.48
C ALA A 45 8.69 -1.87 -5.66
N LEU A 46 8.60 -3.20 -5.64
CA LEU A 46 7.38 -3.98 -5.69
C LEU A 46 7.24 -4.76 -4.38
N MET A 47 6.05 -4.79 -3.82
CA MET A 47 5.67 -5.72 -2.77
C MET A 47 4.48 -6.55 -3.21
N PHE A 48 4.52 -7.81 -2.80
CA PHE A 48 3.45 -8.76 -2.97
C PHE A 48 3.10 -9.36 -1.61
N ASN A 49 1.82 -9.32 -1.25
CA ASN A 49 1.30 -10.02 -0.08
C ASN A 49 0.01 -10.70 -0.49
N GLY A 50 0.08 -11.99 -0.83
CA GLY A 50 -1.01 -12.97 -1.03
C GLY A 50 -2.20 -12.54 -1.90
N GLY A 51 -2.93 -11.50 -1.47
CA GLY A 51 -4.07 -10.88 -2.15
C GLY A 51 -3.82 -9.52 -2.80
N ALA A 52 -2.65 -8.87 -2.65
CA ALA A 52 -2.41 -7.54 -3.21
C ALA A 52 -0.97 -7.29 -3.65
N PHE A 53 -0.82 -6.35 -4.60
CA PHE A 53 0.44 -5.75 -5.02
C PHE A 53 0.47 -4.28 -4.62
N ALA A 54 1.63 -3.80 -4.17
CA ALA A 54 1.93 -2.38 -4.01
C ALA A 54 3.25 -2.08 -4.71
N GLN A 55 3.31 -0.99 -5.48
CA GLN A 55 4.50 -0.66 -6.23
C GLN A 55 4.73 0.86 -6.29
N VAL A 56 6.01 1.23 -6.20
CA VAL A 56 6.50 2.59 -6.43
C VAL A 56 7.29 2.60 -7.73
N LEU A 57 7.04 3.59 -8.58
CA LEU A 57 7.77 3.87 -9.80
C LEU A 57 8.33 5.29 -9.75
N GLU A 58 9.62 5.45 -10.02
CA GLU A 58 10.30 6.74 -10.02
C GLU A 58 11.10 6.90 -11.32
N GLY A 59 11.05 8.06 -11.96
CA GLY A 59 11.84 8.31 -13.16
C GLY A 59 11.35 9.49 -13.98
N PRO A 60 11.82 9.61 -15.23
CA PRO A 60 11.27 10.58 -16.17
C PRO A 60 9.76 10.38 -16.31
N ARG A 61 8.97 11.46 -16.31
CA ARG A 61 7.51 11.39 -16.39
C ARG A 61 7.02 10.44 -17.49
N GLN A 62 7.54 10.61 -18.71
CA GLN A 62 7.17 9.77 -19.85
C GLN A 62 7.54 8.29 -19.66
N GLY A 63 8.66 8.01 -18.97
CA GLY A 63 9.08 6.65 -18.64
C GLY A 63 8.15 5.99 -17.64
N VAL A 64 7.74 6.73 -16.60
CA VAL A 64 6.78 6.28 -15.59
C VAL A 64 5.41 6.04 -16.21
N GLU A 65 4.89 6.99 -17.00
CA GLU A 65 3.59 6.87 -17.69
C GLU A 65 3.55 5.64 -18.61
N ARG A 66 4.55 5.46 -19.48
CA ARG A 66 4.65 4.28 -20.37
C ARG A 66 4.72 2.97 -19.59
N THR A 67 5.46 2.96 -18.49
CA THR A 67 5.59 1.77 -17.63
C THR A 67 4.26 1.45 -16.97
N PHE A 68 3.57 2.44 -16.41
CA PHE A 68 2.28 2.28 -15.76
C PHE A 68 1.18 1.86 -16.73
N GLU A 69 1.18 2.40 -17.96
CA GLU A 69 0.26 1.97 -19.02
C GLU A 69 0.41 0.48 -19.38
N ARG A 70 1.65 -0.02 -19.44
CA ARG A 70 1.89 -1.46 -19.68
C ARG A 70 1.39 -2.29 -18.49
N ILE A 71 1.66 -1.82 -17.27
CA ILE A 71 1.23 -2.48 -16.04
C ILE A 71 -0.29 -2.58 -15.99
N GLN A 72 -1.04 -1.51 -16.26
CA GLN A 72 -2.52 -1.53 -16.23
C GLN A 72 -3.17 -2.55 -17.18
N ARG A 73 -2.45 -3.04 -18.19
CA ARG A 73 -2.93 -4.06 -19.14
C ARG A 73 -2.53 -5.48 -18.73
N ASP A 74 -1.79 -5.64 -17.64
CA ASP A 74 -1.38 -6.94 -17.13
C ASP A 74 -2.59 -7.67 -16.53
N GLN A 75 -2.83 -8.92 -16.93
CA GLN A 75 -3.99 -9.69 -16.46
C GLN A 75 -3.77 -10.31 -15.09
N ARG A 76 -2.54 -10.23 -14.55
CA ARG A 76 -2.17 -10.83 -13.25
C ARG A 76 -2.67 -10.02 -12.06
N HIS A 77 -3.15 -8.79 -12.28
CA HIS A 77 -3.70 -7.93 -11.24
C HIS A 77 -4.95 -7.18 -11.72
N GLY A 78 -5.71 -6.61 -10.79
CA GLY A 78 -6.91 -5.84 -11.05
C GLY A 78 -7.19 -4.83 -9.93
N ASP A 79 -8.28 -4.07 -10.02
CA ASP A 79 -8.61 -3.00 -9.07
C ASP A 79 -7.39 -2.10 -8.77
N VAL A 80 -6.76 -1.61 -9.84
CA VAL A 80 -5.58 -0.74 -9.75
C VAL A 80 -6.01 0.62 -9.20
N THR A 81 -5.42 1.02 -8.09
CA THR A 81 -5.66 2.30 -7.44
C THR A 81 -4.35 3.06 -7.34
N VAL A 82 -4.30 4.25 -7.94
CA VAL A 82 -3.18 5.18 -7.79
C VAL A 82 -3.34 5.88 -6.44
N LEU A 83 -2.34 5.73 -5.57
CA LEU A 83 -2.32 6.32 -4.24
C LEU A 83 -1.66 7.70 -4.25
N GLU A 84 -0.59 7.84 -5.04
CA GLU A 84 0.15 9.08 -5.18
C GLU A 84 0.73 9.17 -6.59
N CYS A 85 0.75 10.38 -7.14
CA CYS A 85 1.27 10.64 -8.49
C CYS A 85 1.68 12.11 -8.58
N GLY A 86 2.98 12.38 -8.76
CA GLY A 86 3.47 13.75 -8.78
C GLY A 86 4.97 13.90 -9.02
N PRO A 87 5.44 15.14 -9.23
CA PRO A 87 6.87 15.43 -9.30
C PRO A 87 7.54 15.16 -7.94
N THR A 88 8.78 14.67 -7.95
CA THR A 88 9.58 14.45 -6.74
C THR A 88 10.98 15.05 -6.89
N GLU A 89 11.57 15.48 -5.78
CA GLU A 89 12.88 16.12 -5.74
C GLU A 89 14.03 15.10 -5.88
N ALA A 90 13.84 13.88 -5.37
CA ALA A 90 14.85 12.83 -5.37
C ALA A 90 14.21 11.44 -5.50
N ARG A 91 15.02 10.47 -5.94
CA ARG A 91 14.66 9.04 -5.98
C ARG A 91 14.83 8.43 -4.60
N GLY A 92 13.83 7.71 -4.10
CA GLY A 92 13.96 6.83 -2.95
C GLY A 92 14.65 5.51 -3.30
N PHE A 93 14.52 5.04 -4.54
CA PHE A 93 15.02 3.72 -4.95
C PHE A 93 16.15 3.79 -5.98
N THR A 94 17.14 4.65 -5.75
CA THR A 94 18.19 4.98 -6.73
C THR A 94 18.98 3.76 -7.25
N ASN A 95 19.20 2.75 -6.40
CA ASN A 95 20.03 1.59 -6.73
C ASN A 95 19.25 0.43 -7.38
N TRP A 96 17.93 0.53 -7.53
CA TRP A 96 17.11 -0.58 -7.98
C TRP A 96 16.19 -0.22 -9.14
N SER A 97 16.39 -0.87 -10.29
CA SER A 97 15.42 -0.81 -11.38
C SER A 97 14.05 -1.37 -10.95
N MET A 98 14.05 -2.36 -10.04
CA MET A 98 12.88 -2.83 -9.29
C MET A 98 13.31 -3.73 -8.11
N ALA A 99 13.19 -3.23 -6.88
CA ALA A 99 13.37 -4.01 -5.65
C ALA A 99 12.13 -4.87 -5.34
N PHE A 100 12.28 -5.91 -4.51
CA PHE A 100 11.17 -6.77 -4.09
C PHE A 100 11.12 -6.92 -2.57
N ALA A 101 10.03 -6.50 -1.94
CA ALA A 101 9.86 -6.51 -0.48
C ALA A 101 8.79 -7.51 0.02
N GLY A 102 8.49 -8.55 -0.78
CA GLY A 102 7.34 -9.45 -0.53
C GLY A 102 7.65 -10.77 0.20
N GLN A 103 8.89 -11.03 0.63
CA GLN A 103 9.25 -12.28 1.33
C GLN A 103 9.50 -12.10 2.83
N ALA A 104 9.75 -10.87 3.29
CA ALA A 104 9.99 -10.60 4.69
C ALA A 104 8.68 -10.69 5.51
N GLU A 105 8.71 -11.43 6.62
CA GLU A 105 7.62 -11.48 7.61
C GLU A 105 7.29 -10.08 8.16
N ALA A 106 8.31 -9.23 8.29
CA ALA A 106 8.17 -7.81 8.64
C ALA A 106 7.33 -7.04 7.61
N GLY A 107 7.53 -7.26 6.31
CA GLY A 107 6.78 -6.58 5.25
C GLY A 107 5.31 -6.98 5.20
N GLN A 108 5.03 -8.27 5.44
CA GLN A 108 3.66 -8.75 5.56
C GLN A 108 2.93 -8.14 6.77
N THR A 109 3.63 -8.02 7.91
CA THR A 109 3.08 -7.44 9.14
C THR A 109 2.75 -5.96 8.94
N LEU A 110 3.69 -5.18 8.40
CA LEU A 110 3.49 -3.75 8.13
C LEU A 110 2.34 -3.50 7.14
N TRP A 111 2.23 -4.32 6.09
CA TRP A 111 1.10 -4.24 5.16
C TRP A 111 -0.23 -4.55 5.83
N ASN A 112 -0.28 -5.58 6.67
CA ASN A 112 -1.50 -5.96 7.36
C ASN A 112 -1.96 -4.88 8.34
N ASP A 113 -1.02 -4.22 9.03
CA ASP A 113 -1.33 -3.09 9.89
C ASP A 113 -1.85 -1.89 9.09
N LEU A 114 -1.19 -1.54 7.99
CA LEU A 114 -1.62 -0.45 7.11
C LEU A 114 -2.98 -0.74 6.47
N ALA A 115 -3.20 -1.99 6.04
CA ALA A 115 -4.48 -2.45 5.51
C ALA A 115 -5.57 -2.46 6.59
N ARG A 116 -5.25 -2.79 7.84
CA ARG A 116 -6.20 -2.73 8.96
C ARG A 116 -6.61 -1.29 9.26
N GLU A 117 -5.66 -0.34 9.20
CA GLU A 117 -5.93 1.09 9.34
C GLU A 117 -6.80 1.64 8.21
N SER A 118 -6.62 1.15 6.97
CA SER A 118 -7.44 1.55 5.83
C SER A 118 -8.76 0.78 5.70
N GLY A 119 -9.00 -0.24 6.54
CA GLY A 119 -10.16 -1.12 6.47
C GLY A 119 -10.16 -2.08 5.27
N PHE A 120 -8.96 -2.46 4.78
CA PHE A 120 -8.71 -3.28 3.60
C PHE A 120 -9.21 -2.66 2.29
N ASP A 121 -9.45 -1.35 2.30
CA ASP A 121 -9.77 -0.59 1.10
C ASP A 121 -8.48 0.02 0.54
N LEU A 122 -8.07 -0.45 -0.65
CA LEU A 122 -6.88 0.05 -1.33
C LEU A 122 -6.97 1.55 -1.66
N SER A 123 -8.18 2.09 -1.84
CA SER A 123 -8.38 3.52 -2.12
C SER A 123 -8.19 4.44 -0.93
N ARG A 124 -8.20 3.86 0.29
CA ARG A 124 -8.01 4.59 1.54
C ARG A 124 -6.57 4.50 2.05
N LEU A 125 -5.69 3.81 1.32
CA LEU A 125 -4.27 3.73 1.65
C LEU A 125 -3.60 5.08 1.35
N ASP A 126 -2.80 5.54 2.31
CA ASP A 126 -1.95 6.71 2.15
C ASP A 126 -0.70 6.34 1.33
N GLY A 127 -0.51 7.01 0.19
CA GLY A 127 0.62 6.78 -0.70
C GLY A 127 1.97 7.05 -0.03
N ASP A 128 2.07 8.07 0.82
CA ASP A 128 3.28 8.39 1.57
C ASP A 128 3.61 7.31 2.61
N ALA A 129 2.59 6.71 3.24
CA ALA A 129 2.76 5.59 4.16
C ALA A 129 3.24 4.32 3.44
N VAL A 130 2.64 3.99 2.27
CA VAL A 130 3.07 2.86 1.44
C VAL A 130 4.50 3.06 0.94
N PHE A 131 4.86 4.27 0.51
CA PHE A 131 6.21 4.62 0.10
C PHE A 131 7.22 4.41 1.24
N ARG A 132 6.94 4.95 2.44
CA ARG A 132 7.82 4.80 3.61
C ARG A 132 8.00 3.35 4.03
N MET A 133 6.91 2.57 4.02
CA MET A 133 6.95 1.15 4.34
C MET A 133 7.86 0.40 3.35
N LEU A 134 7.65 0.57 2.04
CA LEU A 134 8.46 -0.07 1.00
C LEU A 134 9.92 0.35 1.07
N HIS A 135 10.17 1.64 1.29
CA HIS A 135 11.52 2.18 1.41
C HIS A 135 12.25 1.63 2.64
N GLY A 136 11.56 1.52 3.79
CA GLY A 136 12.11 0.92 5.00
C GLY A 136 12.50 -0.55 4.81
N LEU A 137 11.60 -1.35 4.23
CA LEU A 137 11.85 -2.78 3.97
C LEU A 137 13.04 -3.00 3.03
N VAL A 138 13.12 -2.20 1.96
CA VAL A 138 14.21 -2.32 0.99
C VAL A 138 15.56 -1.92 1.58
N ILE A 139 15.60 -0.91 2.46
CA ILE A 139 16.83 -0.53 3.18
C ILE A 139 17.23 -1.57 4.23
N GLU A 140 16.27 -2.14 4.96
CA GLU A 140 16.55 -3.20 5.93
C GLU A 140 17.12 -4.46 5.26
N GLU A 141 16.66 -4.80 4.06
CA GLU A 141 17.24 -5.89 3.26
C GLU A 141 18.66 -5.57 2.73
N GLU A 142 19.04 -4.30 2.49
CA GLU A 142 20.44 -3.93 2.23
C GLU A 142 21.36 -4.05 3.46
N GLY A 143 20.78 -3.97 4.66
CA GLY A 143 21.51 -4.06 5.93
C GLY A 143 21.87 -5.48 6.37
N VAL A 144 21.35 -6.52 5.70
CA VAL A 144 21.63 -7.93 5.98
C VAL A 144 22.37 -8.54 4.78
N PRO A 145 23.64 -8.96 4.90
CA PRO A 145 24.29 -9.71 3.84
C PRO A 145 23.67 -11.11 3.79
N GLY A 146 22.58 -11.28 3.03
CA GLY A 146 21.82 -12.51 3.02
C GLY A 146 20.82 -12.59 1.87
N THR A 147 21.28 -13.13 0.74
CA THR A 147 20.46 -13.79 -0.30
C THR A 147 19.62 -12.91 -1.25
N ALA A 148 20.30 -12.14 -2.10
CA ALA A 148 19.84 -11.92 -3.47
C ALA A 148 21.05 -11.87 -4.43
N SER A 149 21.84 -12.94 -4.43
CA SER A 149 22.79 -13.22 -5.50
C SER A 149 22.22 -14.32 -6.40
N ILE A 150 21.69 -13.91 -7.54
CA ILE A 150 21.81 -14.71 -8.77
C ILE A 150 22.33 -13.76 -9.84
N ALA A 151 23.63 -13.47 -9.76
CA ALA A 151 24.39 -13.02 -10.92
C ALA A 151 24.82 -14.27 -11.70
N THR A 152 24.47 -14.34 -12.98
CA THR A 152 25.25 -15.14 -13.95
C THR A 152 25.52 -14.29 -15.18
N MET A 153 26.69 -13.68 -15.19
CA MET A 153 27.46 -13.37 -16.41
C MET A 153 28.83 -14.03 -16.23
N PRO A 154 29.39 -14.70 -17.26
CA PRO A 154 30.69 -15.35 -17.13
C PRO A 154 31.81 -14.32 -17.31
N THR A 155 32.90 -14.44 -16.56
CA THR A 155 34.17 -13.77 -16.88
C THR A 155 35.32 -14.72 -16.59
N VAL A 156 36.30 -14.61 -17.48
CA VAL A 156 37.38 -15.53 -17.80
C VAL A 156 38.54 -15.43 -16.79
N ALA A 157 39.17 -16.59 -16.58
CA ALA A 157 40.48 -16.93 -16.02
C ALA A 157 41.46 -15.82 -15.57
N GLY A 158 42.11 -16.08 -14.42
CA GLY A 158 43.42 -15.51 -14.03
C GLY A 158 43.86 -15.98 -12.64
N THR A 159 45.02 -16.63 -12.55
CA THR A 159 45.58 -17.41 -11.43
C THR A 159 46.51 -16.63 -10.48
N SER A 160 46.70 -17.22 -9.28
CA SER A 160 47.81 -17.12 -8.30
C SER A 160 47.90 -15.84 -7.45
N ASP A 161 48.39 -15.82 -6.20
CA ASP A 161 48.88 -16.81 -5.24
C ASP A 161 48.96 -16.11 -3.86
N ALA A 162 48.98 -16.90 -2.79
CA ALA A 162 49.53 -16.67 -1.43
C ALA A 162 49.44 -15.28 -0.72
N ASP A 163 48.88 -15.27 0.50
CA ASP A 163 49.63 -15.20 1.78
C ASP A 163 48.77 -14.59 2.90
N ALA A 164 48.76 -15.23 4.08
CA ALA A 164 48.11 -14.74 5.30
C ALA A 164 49.16 -14.03 6.18
N PRO A 165 48.79 -13.08 7.05
CA PRO A 165 48.42 -13.47 8.43
C PRO A 165 47.43 -12.51 9.16
N ALA A 166 46.81 -13.01 10.23
CA ALA A 166 46.16 -12.22 11.29
C ALA A 166 47.19 -11.86 12.41
N PRO A 167 46.85 -11.22 13.56
CA PRO A 167 45.64 -10.51 14.01
C PRO A 167 45.96 -9.13 14.66
N ARG A 168 44.97 -8.38 15.17
CA ARG A 168 45.06 -7.59 16.43
C ARG A 168 43.69 -7.06 16.91
N SER A 169 43.47 -7.29 18.20
CA SER A 169 42.40 -6.78 19.08
C SER A 169 42.49 -5.27 19.25
N ASP A 170 41.35 -4.59 19.45
CA ASP A 170 41.18 -3.67 20.58
C ASP A 170 39.69 -3.44 20.91
N MET A 171 39.37 -3.68 22.18
CA MET A 171 38.09 -3.45 22.84
C MET A 171 38.02 -2.00 23.35
N ALA A 172 36.87 -1.36 23.18
CA ALA A 172 36.44 -0.27 24.07
C ALA A 172 34.92 -0.35 24.28
N GLY A 173 34.53 -0.68 25.51
CA GLY A 173 33.14 -0.78 25.94
C GLY A 173 32.46 0.58 26.08
N LEU A 174 31.14 0.57 25.98
CA LEU A 174 30.25 1.72 26.15
C LEU A 174 30.22 2.20 27.61
N ASP A 175 30.44 3.49 27.81
CA ASP A 175 30.38 4.16 29.11
C ASP A 175 28.93 4.48 29.50
N VAL A 176 28.39 3.66 30.41
CA VAL A 176 26.99 3.68 30.85
C VAL A 176 26.68 4.92 31.71
N ASP A 177 27.67 5.51 32.36
CA ASP A 177 27.46 6.66 33.24
C ASP A 177 27.18 7.94 32.46
N ARG A 178 27.73 8.05 31.24
CA ARG A 178 27.42 9.13 30.29
C ARG A 178 25.97 9.07 29.81
N ILE A 179 25.46 7.88 29.52
CA ILE A 179 24.07 7.69 29.06
C ILE A 179 23.06 7.96 30.18
N ARG A 180 23.40 7.61 31.44
CA ARG A 180 22.53 7.90 32.59
C ARG A 180 22.40 9.40 32.86
N ALA A 181 23.43 10.19 32.59
CA ALA A 181 23.39 11.64 32.72
C ALA A 181 22.47 12.29 31.66
N GLU A 182 22.52 11.84 30.41
CA GLU A 182 21.70 12.38 29.32
C GLU A 182 20.19 12.07 29.48
N VAL A 183 19.83 10.97 30.14
CA VAL A 183 18.42 10.61 30.37
C VAL A 183 17.76 11.43 31.50
N ALA A 184 18.55 11.96 32.44
CA ALA A 184 18.01 12.80 33.52
C ALA A 184 17.50 14.17 33.02
N ASP A 185 18.07 14.68 31.93
CA ASP A 185 17.73 15.98 31.33
C ASP A 185 16.45 15.95 30.48
N LEU A 186 15.90 14.76 30.17
CA LEU A 186 14.75 14.61 29.26
C LEU A 186 13.40 14.39 29.94
N ARG A 187 13.29 14.58 31.26
CA ARG A 187 11.97 14.57 31.93
C ARG A 187 11.32 15.97 31.86
N PRO A 188 10.19 16.15 31.15
CA PRO A 188 9.47 17.42 31.20
C PRO A 188 8.87 17.65 32.59
N ALA A 189 9.08 18.86 33.11
CA ALA A 189 8.56 19.33 34.39
C ALA A 189 7.03 19.32 34.39
N SER A 190 6.42 18.62 35.36
CA SER A 190 5.03 18.83 35.75
C SER A 190 4.82 20.30 36.13
N PRO A 191 3.78 20.98 35.66
CA PRO A 191 3.55 22.36 36.06
C PRO A 191 3.16 22.45 37.54
N SER A 192 3.96 23.19 38.29
CA SER A 192 3.72 23.59 39.67
C SER A 192 2.63 24.67 39.73
N VAL A 193 1.56 24.42 40.47
CA VAL A 193 0.59 25.45 40.88
C VAL A 193 1.17 26.24 42.07
N PRO A 194 1.10 27.58 42.09
CA PRO A 194 1.71 28.40 43.13
C PRO A 194 0.97 28.31 44.47
N ALA A 195 1.75 28.28 45.56
CA ALA A 195 1.29 28.33 46.94
C ALA A 195 0.99 29.77 47.39
N THR A 196 0.04 29.95 48.31
CA THR A 196 -0.14 31.15 49.12
C THR A 196 -0.55 30.73 50.54
N PRO A 197 -0.11 31.43 51.62
CA PRO A 197 0.59 30.74 52.71
C PRO A 197 -0.09 30.79 54.10
N ALA A 198 0.56 30.03 55.01
CA ALA A 198 0.76 30.25 56.45
C ALA A 198 -0.06 29.43 57.48
N MET A 199 0.72 28.70 58.28
CA MET A 199 0.50 27.95 59.54
C MET A 199 -0.12 28.78 60.70
N PRO A 200 -0.28 28.25 61.95
CA PRO A 200 -0.64 26.90 62.44
C PRO A 200 -1.79 26.91 63.50
N ALA A 201 -2.36 25.75 63.84
CA ALA A 201 -2.50 25.26 65.24
C ALA A 201 -3.52 24.09 65.37
N THR A 202 -2.98 22.95 65.82
CA THR A 202 -3.56 21.91 66.71
C THR A 202 -5.03 22.02 67.14
N ALA A 203 -5.82 20.95 66.94
CA ALA A 203 -6.53 20.20 68.00
C ALA A 203 -7.41 19.04 67.47
N SER A 204 -7.13 17.83 67.97
CA SER A 204 -7.97 16.67 68.33
C SER A 204 -9.33 16.37 67.65
N ALA A 205 -9.38 15.13 67.11
CA ALA A 205 -10.38 14.06 67.29
C ALA A 205 -11.91 14.29 67.14
N SER A 206 -12.57 13.48 66.30
CA SER A 206 -13.82 12.75 66.63
C SER A 206 -14.25 11.79 65.50
N THR A 207 -14.83 10.65 65.90
CA THR A 207 -15.26 9.48 65.12
C THR A 207 -16.79 9.49 64.92
N GLY A 208 -17.35 8.96 63.81
CA GLY A 208 -18.81 8.70 63.70
C GLY A 208 -19.34 8.08 62.37
N GLN A 209 -19.89 6.85 62.49
CA GLN A 209 -20.86 6.07 61.67
C GLN A 209 -20.58 5.62 60.19
N PRO A 210 -20.64 4.30 59.86
CA PRO A 210 -20.47 3.79 58.48
C PRO A 210 -21.74 3.31 57.71
N ALA A 211 -22.89 3.01 58.35
CA ALA A 211 -23.95 2.22 57.67
C ALA A 211 -24.83 2.98 56.64
N ALA A 212 -25.02 4.30 56.76
CA ALA A 212 -25.79 5.08 55.78
C ALA A 212 -25.01 5.32 54.47
N SER A 213 -23.68 5.26 54.55
CA SER A 213 -22.77 5.44 53.41
C SER A 213 -22.89 4.27 52.42
N ASP A 214 -23.05 3.04 52.92
CA ASP A 214 -23.07 1.84 52.08
C ASP A 214 -24.31 1.77 51.18
N HIS A 215 -25.47 2.20 51.68
CA HIS A 215 -26.71 2.22 50.88
C HIS A 215 -26.67 3.32 49.80
N ALA A 216 -26.05 4.46 50.09
CA ALA A 216 -25.79 5.51 49.12
C ALA A 216 -24.77 5.08 48.05
N ALA A 217 -23.75 4.31 48.42
CA ALA A 217 -22.81 3.74 47.46
C ALA A 217 -23.48 2.75 46.50
N LEU A 218 -24.36 1.88 47.01
CA LEU A 218 -25.10 0.91 46.18
C LEU A 218 -26.10 1.57 45.22
N SER A 219 -26.74 2.67 45.60
CA SER A 219 -27.64 3.39 44.69
C SER A 219 -26.88 4.05 43.53
N VAL A 220 -25.73 4.65 43.81
CA VAL A 220 -24.82 5.22 42.80
C VAL A 220 -24.35 4.13 41.82
N LEU A 221 -23.95 2.96 42.31
CA LEU A 221 -23.52 1.85 41.44
C LEU A 221 -24.65 1.31 40.55
N ARG A 222 -25.89 1.25 41.05
CA ARG A 222 -27.05 0.83 40.25
C ARG A 222 -27.38 1.84 39.15
N GLU A 223 -27.31 3.13 39.45
CA GLU A 223 -27.51 4.17 38.44
C GLU A 223 -26.41 4.13 37.39
N ALA A 224 -25.14 3.97 37.80
CA ALA A 224 -24.02 3.81 36.88
C ALA A 224 -24.18 2.58 35.96
N LEU A 225 -24.64 1.44 36.50
CA LEU A 225 -24.94 0.25 35.67
C LEU A 225 -26.10 0.50 34.70
N ALA A 226 -27.16 1.19 35.14
CA ALA A 226 -28.28 1.55 34.27
C ALA A 226 -27.86 2.54 33.18
N GLN A 227 -26.94 3.46 33.47
CA GLN A 227 -26.33 4.36 32.51
C GLN A 227 -25.49 3.59 31.47
N GLU A 228 -24.66 2.64 31.89
CA GLU A 228 -23.88 1.81 30.96
C GLU A 228 -24.75 0.92 30.07
N ARG A 229 -25.84 0.36 30.60
CA ARG A 229 -26.82 -0.37 29.78
C ARG A 229 -27.47 0.52 28.73
N ARG A 230 -27.92 1.72 29.11
CA ARG A 230 -28.49 2.71 28.17
C ARG A 230 -27.46 3.08 27.09
N ARG A 231 -26.21 3.32 27.47
CA ARG A 231 -25.11 3.60 26.55
C ARG A 231 -24.87 2.46 25.57
N THR A 232 -24.89 1.22 26.05
CA THR A 232 -24.70 0.03 25.21
C THR A 232 -25.83 -0.12 24.19
N THR A 233 -27.08 0.13 24.59
CA THR A 233 -28.22 0.09 23.66
C THR A 233 -28.11 1.20 22.61
N ALA A 234 -27.80 2.43 23.01
CA ALA A 234 -27.62 3.55 22.08
C ALA A 234 -26.50 3.26 21.06
N LEU A 235 -25.37 2.73 21.50
CA LEU A 235 -24.27 2.35 20.61
C LEU A 235 -24.64 1.23 19.62
N ARG A 236 -25.54 0.32 20.01
CA ARG A 236 -26.04 -0.72 19.09
C ARG A 236 -26.95 -0.13 18.03
N GLU A 237 -27.84 0.79 18.41
CA GLU A 237 -28.71 1.51 17.48
C GLU A 237 -27.89 2.33 16.48
N GLU A 238 -26.90 3.10 16.96
CA GLU A 238 -25.97 3.85 16.09
C GLU A 238 -25.23 2.92 15.10
N LEU A 239 -24.82 1.74 15.56
CA LEU A 239 -24.11 0.77 14.71
C LEU A 239 -25.03 0.17 13.63
N ASP A 240 -26.30 -0.08 13.96
CA ASP A 240 -27.29 -0.55 12.99
C ASP A 240 -27.64 0.54 11.96
N ASP A 241 -27.76 1.80 12.38
CA ASP A 241 -27.93 2.94 11.47
C ASP A 241 -26.75 3.08 10.49
N LEU A 242 -25.51 2.97 11.00
CA LEU A 242 -24.31 3.00 10.17
C LEU A 242 -24.23 1.84 9.18
N ARG A 243 -24.67 0.64 9.57
CA ARG A 243 -24.76 -0.51 8.66
C ARG A 243 -25.75 -0.28 7.52
N ILE A 244 -26.91 0.33 7.82
CA ILE A 244 -27.92 0.68 6.82
C ILE A 244 -27.35 1.71 5.84
N ALA A 245 -26.72 2.77 6.35
CA ALA A 245 -26.08 3.79 5.51
C ALA A 245 -25.00 3.18 4.59
N GLN A 246 -24.12 2.33 5.14
CA GLN A 246 -23.10 1.64 4.35
C GLN A 246 -23.70 0.73 3.26
N ALA A 247 -24.83 0.07 3.53
CA ALA A 247 -25.52 -0.74 2.54
C ALA A 247 -26.10 0.11 1.40
N GLN A 248 -26.64 1.30 1.72
CA GLN A 248 -27.14 2.25 0.73
C GLN A 248 -26.01 2.79 -0.15
N ASP A 249 -24.88 3.17 0.44
CA ASP A 249 -23.70 3.65 -0.31
C ASP A 249 -23.16 2.58 -1.27
N ARG A 250 -23.08 1.32 -0.82
CA ARG A 250 -22.69 0.20 -1.67
C ARG A 250 -23.64 0.00 -2.85
N ALA A 251 -24.95 0.09 -2.61
CA ALA A 251 -25.95 -0.01 -3.66
C ALA A 251 -25.84 1.16 -4.68
N ALA A 252 -25.54 2.37 -4.22
CA ALA A 252 -25.32 3.53 -5.09
C ALA A 252 -24.07 3.34 -5.98
N VAL A 253 -22.96 2.85 -5.42
CA VAL A 253 -21.75 2.54 -6.19
C VAL A 253 -22.01 1.46 -7.25
N GLU A 254 -22.75 0.42 -6.89
CA GLU A 254 -23.12 -0.65 -7.82
C GLU A 254 -24.00 -0.15 -8.97
N ALA A 255 -24.94 0.76 -8.67
CA ALA A 255 -25.78 1.40 -9.70
C ALA A 255 -24.94 2.20 -10.73
N VAL A 256 -23.95 2.98 -10.25
CA VAL A 256 -23.05 3.73 -11.13
C VAL A 256 -22.20 2.79 -12.00
N ARG A 257 -21.76 1.66 -11.46
CA ARG A 257 -21.01 0.64 -12.22
C ARG A 257 -21.87 -0.02 -13.29
N GLN A 258 -23.11 -0.38 -12.97
CA GLN A 258 -24.06 -0.94 -13.94
C GLN A 258 -24.33 0.06 -15.08
N GLU A 259 -24.48 1.35 -14.76
CA GLU A 259 -24.65 2.39 -15.77
C GLU A 259 -23.41 2.47 -16.69
N ARG A 260 -22.20 2.51 -16.11
CA ARG A 260 -20.95 2.49 -16.88
C ARG A 260 -20.88 1.27 -17.80
N ASP A 261 -21.22 0.09 -17.30
CA ASP A 261 -21.14 -1.15 -18.08
C ASP A 261 -22.18 -1.16 -19.23
N LEU A 262 -23.38 -0.59 -19.00
CA LEU A 262 -24.36 -0.36 -20.07
C LEU A 262 -23.83 0.60 -21.15
N TRP A 263 -23.13 1.68 -20.77
CA TRP A 263 -22.48 2.59 -21.72
C TRP A 263 -21.40 1.90 -22.54
N VAL A 264 -20.59 1.04 -21.90
CA VAL A 264 -19.56 0.23 -22.57
C VAL A 264 -20.18 -0.72 -23.58
N GLU A 265 -21.25 -1.44 -23.23
CA GLU A 265 -21.92 -2.35 -24.17
C GLU A 265 -22.58 -1.60 -25.34
N ARG A 266 -23.21 -0.45 -25.09
CA ARG A 266 -23.76 0.39 -26.16
C ARG A 266 -22.68 0.87 -27.12
N ALA A 267 -21.55 1.34 -26.59
CA ALA A 267 -20.42 1.76 -27.40
C ALA A 267 -19.85 0.60 -28.23
N ARG A 268 -19.76 -0.61 -27.66
CA ARG A 268 -19.31 -1.81 -28.36
C ARG A 268 -20.24 -2.22 -29.50
N CYS A 269 -21.56 -2.19 -29.26
CA CYS A 269 -22.57 -2.49 -30.28
C CYS A 269 -22.51 -1.49 -31.43
N LEU A 270 -22.37 -0.19 -31.12
CA LEU A 270 -22.23 0.87 -32.12
C LEU A 270 -20.95 0.71 -32.94
N ALA A 271 -19.81 0.46 -32.29
CA ALA A 271 -18.55 0.19 -32.99
C ALA A 271 -18.67 -1.02 -33.92
N SER A 272 -19.27 -2.12 -33.45
CA SER A 272 -19.52 -3.32 -34.26
C SER A 272 -20.43 -3.06 -35.47
N ALA A 273 -21.47 -2.24 -35.30
CA ALA A 273 -22.36 -1.85 -36.40
C ALA A 273 -21.62 -1.02 -37.47
N LEU A 274 -20.85 -0.02 -37.03
CA LEU A 274 -20.03 0.81 -37.94
C LEU A 274 -18.99 -0.01 -38.70
N CYS A 275 -18.34 -0.98 -38.05
CA CYS A 275 -17.40 -1.89 -38.73
C CYS A 275 -18.10 -2.71 -39.82
N ARG A 276 -19.26 -3.30 -39.53
CA ARG A 276 -20.04 -4.07 -40.52
C ARG A 276 -20.50 -3.23 -41.70
N GLU A 277 -20.96 -2.00 -41.46
CA GLU A 277 -21.32 -1.08 -42.54
C GLU A 277 -20.09 -0.73 -43.40
N ALA A 278 -18.95 -0.45 -42.78
CA ALA A 278 -17.71 -0.14 -43.48
C ALA A 278 -17.17 -1.33 -44.30
N GLU A 279 -17.42 -2.57 -43.86
CA GLU A 279 -17.13 -3.79 -44.61
C GLU A 279 -18.11 -4.00 -45.76
N ALA A 280 -19.41 -3.78 -45.56
CA ALA A 280 -20.42 -3.89 -46.62
C ALA A 280 -20.16 -2.91 -47.77
N VAL A 281 -19.74 -1.68 -47.46
CA VAL A 281 -19.35 -0.69 -48.47
C VAL A 281 -18.10 -1.14 -49.24
N ARG A 282 -17.13 -1.79 -48.56
CA ARG A 282 -15.89 -2.30 -49.19
C ARG A 282 -16.05 -3.61 -49.96
N GLY A 283 -17.02 -4.43 -49.57
CA GLY A 283 -17.24 -5.79 -50.07
C GLY A 283 -18.18 -5.90 -51.26
N THR A 284 -18.68 -4.79 -51.81
CA THR A 284 -19.40 -4.80 -53.10
C THR A 284 -18.38 -5.01 -54.23
N PRO A 285 -18.31 -6.21 -54.85
CA PRO A 285 -17.41 -6.44 -55.96
C PRO A 285 -18.02 -5.77 -57.19
N ASP A 286 -17.26 -4.88 -57.81
CA ASP A 286 -17.54 -4.46 -59.18
C ASP A 286 -17.32 -5.67 -60.12
N ALA A 287 -18.21 -5.82 -61.12
CA ALA A 287 -18.17 -6.70 -62.31
C ALA A 287 -18.94 -8.05 -62.28
N PRO A 288 -19.24 -8.71 -63.45
CA PRO A 288 -18.98 -8.32 -64.85
C PRO A 288 -20.16 -8.51 -65.86
N ALA A 289 -19.96 -7.99 -67.08
CA ALA A 289 -20.81 -8.12 -68.26
C ALA A 289 -20.73 -9.50 -68.97
N VAL A 290 -21.88 -10.04 -69.43
CA VAL A 290 -22.04 -10.92 -70.62
C VAL A 290 -23.50 -10.77 -71.13
N GLY A 291 -23.76 -10.13 -72.28
CA GLY A 291 -24.16 -10.78 -73.55
C GLY A 291 -25.70 -10.94 -73.67
N ALA A 292 -26.43 -10.54 -74.71
CA ALA A 292 -26.12 -10.40 -76.12
C ALA A 292 -27.07 -9.37 -76.80
N SER A 293 -26.49 -8.46 -77.59
CA SER A 293 -27.20 -7.73 -78.64
C SER A 293 -27.02 -8.52 -79.94
N VAL A 294 -28.10 -9.12 -80.44
CA VAL A 294 -28.20 -9.57 -81.82
C VAL A 294 -29.48 -9.01 -82.40
N ARG A 295 -29.35 -8.00 -83.26
CA ARG A 295 -30.24 -7.73 -84.39
C ARG A 295 -29.51 -6.83 -85.39
N ALA A 296 -29.14 -7.41 -86.52
CA ALA A 296 -28.85 -6.72 -87.76
C ALA A 296 -29.76 -7.34 -88.84
N ALA A 297 -30.41 -6.46 -89.60
CA ALA A 297 -31.16 -6.65 -90.85
C ALA A 297 -32.38 -7.58 -90.83
#